data_AF-A0A914QNI9-F1
#
_entry.id   AF-A0A914QNI9-F1
#
_cell.length_a   1.000
_cell.length_b   1.000
_cell.length_c   1.000
_cell.angle_alpha   90.00
_cell.angle_beta   90.00
_cell.angle_gamma   90.00
#
_symmetry.space_group_name_H-M   'P 1'
#
loop_
_entity.id
_entity.type
_entity.pdbx_description
1 polymer ?
#
loop_
_entity_poly.entity_id
_entity_poly.type
_entity_poly.pdbx_seq_one_letter_code
_entity_poly.pdbx_strand_id
1 'polypeptide(L)'
;MDPVQRKSFLQFATGCSSLPPGGLANLHPPLTIVRKSESGDGAYPSVNTCVHYLKVPDYSSKELLRERLLSATLQKGFYLN
;
A
#
# COMPACT_ATOMS: atom_id res chain seq x y z
N MET A 1 -12.44 -5.37 -2.87
CA MET A 1 -12.21 -4.36 -1.83
C MET A 1 -13.47 -3.56 -1.71
N ASP A 2 -14.06 -3.50 -0.53
CA ASP A 2 -15.19 -2.61 -0.25
C ASP A 2 -14.70 -1.14 -0.11
N PRO A 3 -15.62 -0.15 -0.06
CA PRO A 3 -15.24 1.26 0.06
C PRO A 3 -14.35 1.59 1.27
N VAL A 4 -14.53 0.90 2.40
CA VAL A 4 -13.72 1.09 3.61
C VAL A 4 -12.30 0.59 3.36
N GLN A 5 -12.15 -0.62 2.79
CA GLN A 5 -10.84 -1.15 2.42
C GLN A 5 -10.09 -0.26 1.42
N ARG A 6 -10.79 0.35 0.45
CA ARG A 6 -10.18 1.30 -0.49
C ARG A 6 -9.67 2.56 0.20
N LYS A 7 -10.44 3.11 1.14
CA LYS A 7 -10.04 4.28 1.93
C LYS A 7 -8.83 3.96 2.82
N SER A 8 -8.82 2.79 3.46
CA SER A 8 -7.69 2.33 4.26
C SER A 8 -6.44 2.13 3.42
N PHE A 9 -6.57 1.55 2.21
CA PHE A 9 -5.44 1.45 1.28
C PHE A 9 -4.90 2.83 0.87
N LEU A 10 -5.78 3.79 0.57
CA LEU A 10 -5.35 5.13 0.21
C LEU A 10 -4.60 5.81 1.36
N GLN A 11 -5.12 5.70 2.58
CA GLN A 11 -4.47 6.22 3.80
C GLN A 11 -3.13 5.53 4.04
N PHE A 12 -3.04 4.22 3.83
CA PHE A 12 -1.80 3.45 3.94
C PHE A 12 -0.78 3.92 2.90
N ALA A 13 -1.15 4.02 1.63
CA ALA A 13 -0.24 4.32 0.54
C ALA A 13 0.20 5.79 0.50
N THR A 14 -0.67 6.71 0.92
CA THR A 14 -0.48 8.16 0.73
C THR A 14 -0.42 8.97 2.02
N GLY A 15 -0.73 8.37 3.17
CA GLY A 15 -0.90 9.11 4.42
C GLY A 15 -2.16 10.00 4.45
N CYS A 16 -2.95 10.04 3.38
CA CYS A 16 -4.17 10.82 3.27
C CYS A 16 -5.38 9.93 3.01
N SER A 17 -6.52 10.25 3.62
CA SER A 17 -7.74 9.47 3.47
C SER A 17 -8.60 9.89 2.27
N SER A 18 -8.11 10.87 1.50
CA SER A 18 -8.78 11.47 0.33
C SER A 18 -7.78 11.78 -0.79
N LEU A 19 -8.23 11.65 -2.03
CA LEU A 19 -7.44 12.02 -3.22
C LEU A 19 -7.54 13.52 -3.51
N PRO A 20 -6.53 14.11 -4.17
CA PRO A 20 -6.64 15.46 -4.70
C PRO A 20 -7.73 15.56 -5.79
N PRO A 21 -8.23 16.77 -6.08
CA PRO A 21 -9.05 17.00 -7.27
C PRO A 21 -8.35 16.45 -8.53
N GLY A 22 -9.05 15.63 -9.31
CA GLY A 22 -8.47 14.88 -10.44
C GLY A 22 -7.97 13.47 -10.10
N GLY A 23 -8.09 13.03 -8.85
CA GLY A 23 -7.86 11.63 -8.46
C GLY A 23 -6.39 11.24 -8.40
N LEU A 24 -6.09 9.96 -8.62
CA LEU A 24 -4.72 9.42 -8.56
C LEU A 24 -3.77 10.04 -9.60
N ALA A 25 -4.31 10.50 -10.74
CA ALA A 25 -3.51 11.15 -11.79
C ALA A 25 -2.87 12.46 -11.31
N ASN A 26 -3.50 13.12 -10.33
CA ASN A 26 -3.03 14.36 -9.74
C ASN A 26 -2.34 14.16 -8.39
N LEU A 27 -2.12 12.90 -7.99
CA LEU A 27 -1.33 12.61 -6.79
C LEU A 27 0.13 12.98 -7.05
N HIS A 28 0.69 13.87 -6.21
CA HIS A 28 2.07 14.32 -6.35
C HIS A 28 2.87 14.04 -5.07
N PRO A 29 3.97 13.28 -5.16
CA PRO A 29 4.44 12.53 -6.35
C PRO A 29 3.48 11.39 -6.75
N PRO A 30 3.56 10.84 -7.98
CA PRO A 30 2.70 9.72 -8.37
C PRO A 30 2.93 8.47 -7.51
N LEU A 31 1.86 7.72 -7.24
CA LEU A 31 1.97 6.43 -6.55
C LEU A 31 2.83 5.48 -7.38
N THR A 32 3.96 5.07 -6.81
CA THR A 32 4.90 4.14 -7.44
C THR A 32 4.87 2.81 -6.71
N ILE A 33 4.72 1.71 -7.45
CA ILE A 33 4.72 0.35 -6.91
C ILE A 33 5.99 -0.34 -7.36
N VAL A 34 6.75 -0.89 -6.42
CA VAL A 34 7.98 -1.63 -6.71
C VAL A 34 8.00 -3.01 -6.06
N ARG A 35 8.72 -3.93 -6.69
CA ARG A 35 8.95 -5.27 -6.15
C ARG A 35 10.07 -5.23 -5.11
N LYS A 36 9.84 -5.91 -3.98
CA LYS A 36 10.86 -6.18 -2.96
C LYS A 36 11.38 -7.62 -3.14
N SER A 37 12.56 -7.75 -3.76
CA SER A 37 13.13 -9.05 -4.21
C SER A 37 13.48 -10.03 -3.08
N GLU A 38 13.64 -9.56 -1.85
CA GLU A 38 14.21 -10.36 -0.74
C GLU A 38 13.14 -10.83 0.26
N SER A 39 11.87 -10.74 -0.14
CA SER A 39 10.73 -10.91 0.76
C SER A 39 9.78 -11.90 0.13
N GLY A 40 9.79 -13.13 0.67
CA GLY A 40 8.84 -14.17 0.29
C GLY A 40 7.47 -13.98 0.92
N ASP A 41 6.66 -15.04 0.86
CA ASP A 41 5.24 -15.08 1.23
C ASP A 41 4.87 -14.63 2.66
N GLY A 42 5.84 -14.64 3.58
CA GLY A 42 5.66 -14.21 4.97
C GLY A 42 5.80 -12.71 5.22
N ALA A 43 6.36 -11.95 4.27
CA ALA A 43 6.58 -10.52 4.45
C ALA A 43 5.31 -9.71 4.16
N TYR A 44 5.13 -8.61 4.89
CA TYR A 44 4.08 -7.62 4.60
C TYR A 44 4.60 -6.54 3.64
N PRO A 45 3.72 -5.93 2.83
CA PRO A 45 4.10 -4.76 2.04
C PRO A 45 4.41 -3.58 2.95
N SER A 46 5.33 -2.73 2.52
CA SER A 46 5.69 -1.50 3.22
C SER A 46 5.58 -0.28 2.32
N VAL A 47 5.45 0.89 2.90
CA VAL A 47 5.18 2.12 2.15
C VAL A 47 5.98 3.29 2.71
N ASN A 48 6.58 4.08 1.82
CA ASN A 48 7.03 5.42 2.14
C ASN A 48 5.94 6.41 1.71
N THR A 49 5.16 6.88 2.68
CA THR A 49 4.04 7.80 2.42
C THR A 49 4.50 9.15 1.88
N CYS A 50 5.65 9.68 2.32
CA CYS A 50 6.18 10.98 1.86
C CYS A 50 6.41 11.05 0.34
N VAL A 51 6.67 9.91 -0.30
CA VAL A 51 6.95 9.81 -1.74
C VAL A 51 6.01 8.85 -2.46
N HIS A 52 4.90 8.47 -1.81
CA HIS A 52 3.89 7.53 -2.34
C HIS A 52 4.51 6.27 -2.96
N TYR A 53 5.39 5.60 -2.21
CA TYR A 53 6.19 4.50 -2.73
C TYR A 53 5.86 3.19 -2.01
N LEU A 54 5.10 2.33 -2.68
CA LEU A 54 4.63 1.04 -2.16
C LEU A 54 5.58 -0.09 -2.59
N LYS A 55 6.19 -0.75 -1.61
CA LYS A 55 7.08 -1.90 -1.80
C LYS A 55 6.29 -3.19 -1.56
N VAL A 56 6.15 -4.00 -2.60
CA VAL A 56 5.39 -5.25 -2.57
C VAL A 56 6.34 -6.44 -2.64
N PRO A 57 6.34 -7.34 -1.64
CA PRO A 57 7.04 -8.62 -1.70
C PRO A 57 6.66 -9.45 -2.92
N ASP A 58 7.54 -10.37 -3.32
CA ASP A 58 7.29 -11.25 -4.47
C ASP A 58 6.42 -12.44 -4.03
N TYR A 59 5.12 -12.18 -3.89
CA TYR A 59 4.15 -13.20 -3.45
C TYR A 59 3.94 -14.27 -4.51
N SER A 60 3.87 -15.53 -4.07
CA SER A 60 3.61 -16.69 -4.92
C SER A 60 2.22 -16.72 -5.56
N SER A 61 1.26 -15.99 -4.97
CA SER A 61 -0.13 -15.93 -5.46
C SER A 61 -0.78 -14.55 -5.28
N LYS A 62 -1.78 -14.27 -6.10
CA LYS A 62 -2.59 -13.05 -6.04
C LYS A 62 -3.43 -13.01 -4.75
N GLU A 63 -3.87 -14.16 -4.30
CA GLU A 63 -4.67 -14.36 -3.09
C GLU A 63 -3.85 -13.93 -1.88
N LEU A 64 -2.59 -14.36 -1.81
CA LEU A 64 -1.68 -14.00 -0.74
C LEU A 64 -1.33 -12.51 -0.77
N LEU A 65 -1.06 -11.94 -1.96
CA LEU A 65 -0.86 -10.50 -2.11
C LEU A 65 -2.04 -9.73 -1.54
N ARG A 66 -3.26 -10.14 -1.88
CA ARG A 66 -4.49 -9.50 -1.40
C ARG A 66 -4.62 -9.60 0.11
N GLU A 67 -4.42 -10.78 0.68
CA GLU A 67 -4.51 -11.03 2.12
C GLU A 67 -3.51 -10.17 2.89
N ARG A 68 -2.23 -10.20 2.48
CA ARG A 68 -1.15 -9.43 3.11
C ARG A 68 -1.34 -7.93 2.96
N LEU A 69 -1.77 -7.48 1.79
CA LEU A 69 -2.06 -6.07 1.55
C LEU A 69 -3.21 -5.58 2.42
N LEU A 70 -4.33 -6.29 2.45
CA LEU A 70 -5.47 -5.93 3.30
C LEU A 70 -5.08 -5.88 4.77
N SER A 71 -4.35 -6.90 5.24
CA SER A 71 -3.84 -6.96 6.60
C SER A 71 -2.97 -5.74 6.93
N ALA A 72 -2.05 -5.36 6.04
CA ALA A 72 -1.20 -4.19 6.22
C ALA A 72 -1.99 -2.87 6.26
N THR A 73 -3.05 -2.74 5.46
CA THR A 73 -3.88 -1.52 5.43
C THR A 73 -4.79 -1.36 6.66
N LEU A 74 -5.08 -2.45 7.38
CA LEU A 74 -5.98 -2.45 8.54
C LEU A 74 -5.26 -2.25 9.87
N GLN A 75 -3.95 -2.49 9.94
CA GLN A 75 -3.17 -2.23 11.15
C GLN A 75 -3.02 -0.72 11.38
N LYS A 76 -3.60 -0.24 12.49
CA LYS A 76 -3.43 1.14 12.95
C LYS A 76 -2.06 1.27 13.61
N GLY A 77 -1.08 1.76 12.86
CA GLY A 77 0.24 2.11 13.36
C GLY A 77 1.33 1.21 12.80
N PHE A 78 1.86 1.58 11.64
CA PHE A 78 3.13 1.04 11.19
C PHE A 78 4.25 2.04 11.52
N TYR A 79 4.88 1.80 12.66
CA TYR A 79 6.32 2.02 12.81
C TYR A 79 7.02 0.95 11.95
N LEU A 80 7.52 1.32 10.78
CA LEU A 80 8.46 0.49 10.02
C LEU A 80 9.64 1.37 9.63
N ASN A 81 10.55 1.54 10.59
CA ASN A 81 11.98 1.54 10.28
C ASN A 81 12.45 0.09 10.26
#